data_AF-A0A7C4VW15-F1
#
_entry.id   AF-A0A7C4VW15-F1
#
_cell.length_a   1.000
_cell.length_b   1.000
_cell.length_c   1.000
_cell.angle_alpha   90.00
_cell.angle_beta   90.00
_cell.angle_gamma   90.00
#
_symmetry.space_group_name_H-M   'P 1'
#
loop_
_entity.id
_entity.type
_entity.pdbx_description
1 polymer ?
#
loop_
_entity_poly.entity_id
_entity_poly.type
_entity_poly.pdbx_seq_one_letter_code
_entity_poly.pdbx_strand_id
1 'polypeptide(L)' 'MKPLPKPIRFDQLITPLFEQFKHLPDHRTGQNNRYTLEDAAKGAFALFFTQSASFLAHQQLMK' A
#
# COMPACT_ATOMS: atom_id res chain seq x y z
N MET A 1 -21.38 17.95 25.95
CA MET A 1 -20.31 17.64 24.97
C MET A 1 -20.61 16.29 24.34
N LYS A 2 -20.59 16.16 23.02
CA LYS A 2 -20.67 14.83 22.37
C LYS A 2 -19.36 14.09 22.59
N PRO A 3 -19.38 12.77 22.89
CA PRO A 3 -18.15 12.00 23.02
C PRO A 3 -17.40 11.97 21.69
N LEU A 4 -16.07 12.09 21.77
CA LEU A 4 -15.20 11.93 20.61
C LEU A 4 -15.35 10.49 20.08
N PRO A 5 -15.40 10.31 18.74
CA PRO A 5 -15.46 8.98 18.16
C PRO A 5 -14.24 8.16 18.56
N LYS A 6 -14.44 6.86 18.76
CA LYS A 6 -13.37 5.93 19.15
C LYS A 6 -12.28 5.97 18.06
N PRO A 7 -11.00 6.14 18.42
CA PRO A 7 -9.92 6.19 17.45
C PRO A 7 -9.84 4.87 16.68
N ILE A 8 -9.73 4.97 15.36
CA ILE A 8 -9.56 3.83 14.47
C ILE A 8 -8.07 3.52 14.39
N ARG A 9 -7.71 2.24 14.54
CA ARG A 9 -6.32 1.80 14.40
C ARG A 9 -5.96 1.65 12.93
N PHE A 10 -4.69 1.90 12.59
CA PHE A 10 -4.21 1.80 11.23
C PHE A 10 -4.46 0.42 10.61
N ASP A 11 -4.20 -0.67 11.34
CA ASP A 11 -4.46 -2.04 10.89
C ASP A 11 -5.93 -2.26 10.51
N GLN A 12 -6.86 -1.65 11.24
CA GLN A 12 -8.29 -1.74 10.94
C GLN A 12 -8.66 -1.03 9.63
N LEU A 13 -7.87 -0.04 9.18
CA LEU A 13 -8.06 0.64 7.90
C LEU A 13 -7.45 -0.13 6.74
N ILE A 14 -6.25 -0.68 6.92
CA ILE A 14 -5.48 -1.28 5.82
C ILE A 14 -5.80 -2.75 5.55
N THR A 15 -6.18 -3.53 6.57
CA THR A 15 -6.51 -4.94 6.41
C THR A 15 -7.58 -5.19 5.34
N PRO A 16 -8.76 -4.53 5.37
CA PRO A 16 -9.78 -4.77 4.35
C PRO A 16 -9.30 -4.37 2.94
N LEU A 17 -8.49 -3.32 2.82
CA LEU A 17 -7.90 -2.91 1.54
C LEU A 17 -6.94 -3.98 0.99
N PHE A 18 -6.06 -4.52 1.84
CA PHE A 18 -5.11 -5.56 1.42
C PHE A 18 -5.79 -6.89 1.10
N GLU A 19 -6.90 -7.22 1.76
CA GLU A 19 -7.73 -8.36 1.35
C GLU A 19 -8.30 -8.18 -0.06
N GLN A 20 -8.65 -6.96 -0.49
CA GLN A 20 -9.06 -6.72 -1.88
C GLN A 20 -7.91 -6.95 -2.88
N PHE A 21 -6.66 -6.71 -2.49
CA PHE A 21 -5.51 -6.93 -3.38
C PHE A 21 -5.31 -8.40 -3.77
N LYS A 22 -5.77 -9.34 -2.93
CA LYS A 22 -5.76 -10.79 -3.25
C LYS A 22 -6.66 -11.16 -4.43
N HIS A 23 -7.66 -10.33 -4.70
CA HIS A 23 -8.64 -10.55 -5.77
C HIS A 23 -8.32 -9.78 -7.04
N LEU A 24 -7.19 -9.06 -7.08
CA LEU A 24 -6.77 -8.37 -8.30
C LEU A 24 -6.42 -9.39 -9.38
N PRO A 25 -6.87 -9.19 -10.63
CA PRO A 25 -6.56 -10.10 -11.70
C PRO A 25 -5.07 -9.97 -12.10
N ASP A 26 -4.37 -11.09 -12.16
CA ASP A 26 -2.98 -11.14 -12.62
C ASP A 26 -2.92 -11.51 -14.10
N HIS A 27 -2.70 -10.50 -14.95
CA HIS A 27 -2.58 -10.65 -16.40
C HIS A 27 -1.13 -10.64 -16.89
N ARG A 28 -0.15 -10.74 -15.98
CA ARG A 28 1.27 -10.72 -16.35
C ARG A 28 1.63 -11.98 -17.13
N THR A 29 2.27 -11.81 -18.29
CA THR A 29 2.74 -12.90 -19.16
C THR A 29 4.27 -13.02 -19.20
N GLY A 30 4.99 -12.07 -18.60
CA GLY A 30 6.44 -12.08 -18.52
C GLY A 30 6.98 -12.99 -17.41
N GLN A 31 8.30 -13.20 -17.40
CA GLN A 31 8.96 -14.06 -16.41
C GLN A 31 9.12 -13.41 -15.02
N ASN A 32 8.78 -12.11 -14.88
CA ASN A 32 8.89 -11.37 -13.63
C ASN A 32 7.68 -11.64 -12.72
N ASN A 33 7.56 -12.88 -12.24
CA ASN A 33 6.50 -13.36 -11.36
C ASN A 33 7.00 -13.78 -9.97
N ARG A 34 8.25 -13.41 -9.61
CA ARG A 34 8.85 -13.67 -8.29
C ARG A 34 8.00 -13.17 -7.12
N TYR A 35 7.25 -12.08 -7.33
CA TYR A 35 6.31 -11.51 -6.36
C TYR A 35 4.88 -11.62 -6.88
N THR A 36 3.95 -11.85 -5.96
CA THR A 36 2.52 -11.86 -6.27
C THR A 36 2.04 -10.46 -6.64
N LEU A 37 0.89 -10.37 -7.31
CA LEU A 37 0.26 -9.07 -7.58
C LEU A 37 -0.15 -8.36 -6.28
N GLU A 38 -0.52 -9.13 -5.24
CA GLU A 38 -0.78 -8.63 -3.90
C GLU A 38 0.45 -7.93 -3.29
N ASP A 39 1.63 -8.56 -3.38
CA ASP A 39 2.89 -7.98 -2.86
C ASP A 39 3.24 -6.67 -3.59
N ALA A 40 3.07 -6.65 -4.91
CA ALA A 40 3.30 -5.45 -5.71
C ALA A 40 2.35 -4.31 -5.32
N ALA A 41 1.06 -4.61 -5.12
CA ALA A 41 0.06 -3.63 -4.71
C ALA A 41 0.33 -3.08 -3.30
N LYS A 42 0.72 -3.92 -2.34
CA LYS A 42 1.14 -3.50 -1.00
C LYS A 42 2.37 -2.60 -1.04
N GLY A 43 3.37 -2.95 -1.86
CA GLY A 43 4.58 -2.15 -2.06
C GLY A 43 4.27 -0.76 -2.62
N ALA A 44 3.43 -0.69 -3.67
CA ALA A 44 2.97 0.57 -4.23
C ALA A 44 2.20 1.40 -3.19
N PHE A 45 1.28 0.77 -2.43
CA PHE A 45 0.55 1.45 -1.37
C PHE A 45 1.49 2.08 -0.33
N ALA A 46 2.50 1.34 0.11
CA ALA A 46 3.49 1.86 1.05
C ALA A 46 4.25 3.06 0.48
N LEU A 47 4.69 3.00 -0.78
CA LEU A 47 5.43 4.09 -1.42
C LEU A 47 4.59 5.37 -1.55
N PHE A 48 3.32 5.26 -1.91
CA PHE A 48 2.46 6.41 -2.20
C PHE A 48 1.72 6.97 -0.99
N PHE A 49 1.34 6.12 -0.03
CA PHE A 49 0.41 6.49 1.05
C PHE A 49 0.99 6.41 2.44
N THR A 50 2.14 5.75 2.62
CA THR A 50 2.90 5.86 3.86
C THR A 50 4.04 6.83 3.61
N GLN A 51 4.42 7.66 4.60
CA GLN A 51 5.59 8.53 4.49
C GLN A 51 6.86 7.66 4.44
N SER A 52 7.10 7.00 3.32
CA SER A 52 8.34 6.30 3.07
C SER A 52 9.40 7.37 2.84
N ALA A 53 10.17 7.66 3.90
CA ALA A 53 11.21 8.68 3.89
C ALA A 53 12.17 8.53 2.70
N SER A 54 12.36 7.31 2.20
CA SER A 54 13.18 7.03 1.01
C SER A 54 12.56 7.48 -0.30
N PHE A 55 11.24 7.43 -0.48
CA PHE A 55 10.58 7.84 -1.73
C PHE A 55 10.57 9.36 -1.88
N LEU A 56 10.18 10.08 -0.83
CA LEU A 56 10.17 11.55 -0.84
C LEU A 56 11.59 12.12 -0.91
N ALA A 57 12.56 11.52 -0.18
CA ALA A 57 13.96 11.91 -0.30
C ALA A 57 14.53 11.65 -1.71
N HIS A 58 14.18 10.52 -2.34
CA HIS A 58 14.60 10.23 -3.70
C HIS A 58 13.97 11.21 -4.73
N GLN A 59 12.69 11.57 -4.57
CA GLN A 59 12.06 12.61 -5.41
C GLN A 59 12.69 14.00 -5.22
N GLN A 60 13.11 14.34 -4.00
CA GLN A 60 13.80 15.61 -3.72
C GLN A 60 15.22 15.65 -4.31
N LEU A 61 15.90 14.51 -4.42
CA LEU A 61 17.26 14.39 -4.96
C LEU A 61 17.30 14.39 -6.49
N MET A 62 16.21 14.01 -7.15
CA MET A 62 16.06 13.97 -8.62
C MET A 62 15.64 15.34 -9.22
N LYS A 63 15.63 16.40 -8.41
CA LYS A 63 15.42 17.79 -8.87
C LYS A 63 16.68 18.40 -9.47
#